data_AF-A0A3A4BX89-F1
#
_entry.id   AF-A0A3A4BX89-F1
#
_cell.length_a   1.000
_cell.length_b   1.000
_cell.length_c   1.000
_cell.angle_alpha   90.00
_cell.angle_beta   90.00
_cell.angle_gamma   90.00
#
_symmetry.space_group_name_H-M   'P 1'
#
loop_
_entity.id
_entity.type
_entity.pdbx_description
1 polymer ?
#
loop_
_entity_poly.entity_id
_entity_poly.type
_entity_poly.pdbx_seq_one_letter_code
_entity_poly.pdbx_strand_id
1 'polypeptide(L)'
;MPGVPEAHGRSPRGAAGDAGEGICSRRGGARRLRSPGHTLLARGKTMVFSYDDGQLRVTLTDDPPRVTVYGTVDLSNVAFFGCLLGTAGRLWAGDLVVDVGGLEFIDVGGLRVLAALALTEHARDRRLVLLRASPYLRHLLTMADWHATPGLELADAPGDPPAPP
;
A
#
# COMPACT_ATOMS: atom_id res chain seq x y z
N MET A 1 42.63 -43.80 -13.26
CA MET A 1 42.30 -44.22 -11.88
C MET A 1 43.16 -43.39 -10.93
N PRO A 2 42.64 -42.70 -9.90
CA PRO A 2 41.26 -42.43 -9.46
C PRO A 2 40.88 -40.96 -9.79
N GLY A 3 39.65 -40.44 -9.70
CA GLY A 3 38.42 -40.85 -9.03
C GLY A 3 37.79 -39.58 -8.46
N VAL A 4 36.99 -38.87 -9.26
CA VAL A 4 36.14 -37.76 -8.77
C VAL A 4 34.76 -38.34 -8.54
N PRO A 5 34.20 -38.34 -7.33
CA PRO A 5 32.87 -38.90 -7.10
C PRO A 5 31.79 -37.88 -7.50
N GLU A 6 30.85 -38.34 -8.32
CA GLU A 6 29.54 -37.76 -8.53
C GLU A 6 28.77 -37.65 -7.21
N ALA A 7 28.14 -36.50 -6.97
CA ALA A 7 27.09 -36.36 -5.99
C ALA A 7 25.73 -36.35 -6.71
N HIS A 8 25.14 -37.53 -6.85
CA HIS A 8 23.70 -37.69 -7.05
C HIS A 8 23.00 -37.52 -5.69
N GLY A 9 21.98 -36.65 -5.61
CA GLY A 9 21.27 -36.39 -4.37
C GLY A 9 19.92 -35.70 -4.52
N ARG A 10 18.96 -36.43 -5.09
CA ARG A 10 17.49 -36.34 -4.97
C ARG A 10 16.87 -35.15 -4.20
N SER A 11 15.96 -34.46 -4.88
CA SER A 11 14.75 -33.88 -4.28
C SER A 11 13.90 -34.95 -3.60
N PRO A 12 13.25 -34.64 -2.47
CA PRO A 12 11.79 -34.61 -2.53
C PRO A 12 11.12 -33.47 -1.74
N ARG A 13 10.03 -32.98 -2.36
CA ARG A 13 8.75 -32.51 -1.82
C ARG A 13 8.62 -32.27 -0.30
N GLY A 14 8.13 -31.07 0.01
CA GLY A 14 6.93 -30.90 0.83
C GLY A 14 7.14 -30.26 2.20
N ALA A 15 6.72 -29.00 2.36
CA ALA A 15 5.82 -28.58 3.42
C ALA A 15 5.38 -27.13 3.16
N ALA A 16 4.07 -26.94 3.09
CA ALA A 16 3.46 -25.64 3.29
C ALA A 16 3.74 -25.17 4.72
N GLY A 17 4.07 -23.89 4.85
CA GLY A 17 4.14 -23.12 6.08
C GLY A 17 4.49 -21.70 5.66
N ASP A 18 3.87 -20.64 6.10
CA ASP A 18 2.82 -20.45 7.08
C ASP A 18 2.28 -19.05 6.75
N ALA A 19 0.97 -18.91 6.82
CA ALA A 19 0.32 -17.64 6.59
C ALA A 19 0.45 -16.81 7.86
N GLY A 20 1.03 -15.62 7.72
CA GLY A 20 0.75 -14.51 8.61
C GLY A 20 1.43 -14.57 9.96
N GLU A 21 2.57 -13.90 10.08
CA GLU A 21 2.80 -13.11 11.28
C GLU A 21 3.80 -11.99 10.97
N GLY A 22 3.29 -10.77 11.02
CA GLY A 22 4.07 -9.57 10.75
C GLY A 22 3.26 -8.34 11.10
N ILE A 23 2.55 -8.37 12.23
CA ILE A 23 2.01 -7.18 12.87
C ILE A 23 3.21 -6.27 13.09
N CYS A 24 3.25 -5.17 12.33
CA CYS A 24 4.21 -4.07 12.38
C CYS A 24 4.40 -3.61 13.84
N SER A 25 5.28 -4.29 14.58
CA SER A 25 5.57 -4.03 15.99
C SER A 25 7.01 -3.54 16.11
N ARG A 26 7.17 -2.25 16.39
CA ARG A 26 8.27 -1.71 17.21
C ARG A 26 7.90 -0.33 17.78
N ARG A 27 7.35 -0.42 19.00
CA ARG A 27 7.39 0.47 20.19
C ARG A 27 7.51 2.00 20.01
N GLY A 28 6.50 2.72 20.53
CA GLY A 28 6.62 4.10 21.01
C GLY A 28 5.34 4.66 21.64
N GLY A 29 5.24 4.66 22.97
CA GLY A 29 4.41 5.60 23.76
C GLY A 29 2.90 5.31 23.87
N ALA A 30 2.49 4.65 24.95
CA ALA A 30 1.07 4.39 25.25
C ALA A 30 0.30 5.67 25.67
N ARG A 31 -0.58 6.16 24.81
CA ARG A 31 -1.85 6.78 25.23
C ARG A 31 -2.96 5.79 24.94
N ARG A 32 -4.02 5.77 25.78
CA ARG A 32 -5.22 4.95 25.55
C ARG A 32 -5.86 5.39 24.23
N LEU A 33 -5.46 4.74 23.15
CA LEU A 33 -6.09 4.78 21.85
C LEU A 33 -7.32 3.90 21.93
N ARG A 34 -8.46 4.38 21.44
CA ARG A 34 -9.59 3.51 21.11
C ARG A 34 -9.03 2.39 20.23
N SER A 35 -9.34 1.14 20.56
CA SER A 35 -8.86 -0.01 19.81
C SER A 35 -9.18 0.18 18.32
N PRO A 36 -8.20 0.07 17.41
CA PRO A 36 -8.50 0.15 15.99
C PRO A 36 -9.44 -1.00 15.61
N GLY A 37 -10.56 -0.66 15.00
CA GLY A 37 -11.47 -1.63 14.42
C GLY A 37 -10.88 -2.11 13.11
N HIS A 38 -10.41 -3.35 13.05
CA HIS A 38 -10.21 -4.04 11.79
C HIS A 38 -11.44 -4.90 11.55
N THR A 39 -12.00 -4.84 10.35
CA THR A 39 -13.10 -5.72 9.97
C THR A 39 -12.77 -6.32 8.62
N LEU A 40 -12.73 -7.65 8.57
CA LEU A 40 -12.68 -8.40 7.33
C LEU A 40 -14.13 -8.75 6.96
N LEU A 41 -14.60 -8.24 5.84
CA LEU A 41 -15.90 -8.56 5.29
C LEU A 41 -15.68 -9.30 3.97
N ALA A 42 -16.05 -10.57 3.93
CA ALA A 42 -16.19 -11.31 2.68
C ALA A 42 -17.65 -11.15 2.23
N ARG A 43 -17.90 -10.27 1.24
CA ARG A 43 -19.20 -10.22 0.54
C ARG A 43 -19.00 -10.86 -0.83
N GLY A 44 -19.24 -12.18 -0.93
CA GLY A 44 -19.06 -12.94 -2.17
C GLY A 44 -17.59 -13.28 -2.48
N LYS A 45 -17.19 -13.23 -3.76
CA LYS A 45 -15.83 -13.55 -4.25
C LYS A 45 -14.79 -12.45 -3.98
N THR A 46 -15.23 -11.33 -3.39
CA THR A 46 -14.44 -10.11 -3.14
C THR A 46 -14.07 -10.04 -1.66
N MET A 47 -12.76 -10.01 -1.38
CA MET A 47 -12.21 -9.79 -0.04
C MET A 47 -12.13 -8.29 0.24
N VAL A 48 -12.85 -7.84 1.27
CA VAL A 48 -12.77 -6.46 1.75
C VAL A 48 -12.14 -6.41 3.13
N PHE A 49 -11.00 -5.76 3.25
CA PHE A 49 -10.39 -5.43 4.54
C PHE A 49 -10.60 -3.95 4.83
N SER A 50 -11.13 -3.62 6.00
CA SER A 50 -11.30 -2.23 6.44
C SER A 50 -10.56 -1.94 7.74
N TYR A 51 -9.88 -0.81 7.78
CA TYR A 51 -9.35 -0.17 8.97
C TYR A 51 -10.10 1.14 9.22
N ASP A 52 -10.44 1.42 10.47
CA ASP A 52 -11.02 2.67 10.92
C ASP A 52 -10.53 3.01 12.34
N ASP A 53 -9.87 4.15 12.51
CA ASP A 53 -9.44 4.68 13.80
C ASP A 53 -10.28 5.89 14.27
N GLY A 54 -11.33 6.24 13.52
CA GLY A 54 -12.18 7.42 13.73
C GLY A 54 -11.72 8.68 13.00
N GLN A 55 -10.48 8.76 12.52
CA GLN A 55 -9.96 9.87 11.70
C GLN A 55 -9.61 9.43 10.28
N LEU A 56 -9.04 8.23 10.15
CA LEU A 56 -8.63 7.60 8.91
C LEU A 56 -9.42 6.31 8.72
N ARG A 57 -10.07 6.18 7.56
CA ARG A 57 -10.63 4.91 7.10
C ARG A 57 -9.92 4.46 5.84
N VAL A 58 -9.43 3.22 5.84
CA VAL A 58 -8.79 2.60 4.68
C VAL A 58 -9.50 1.30 4.36
N THR A 59 -9.87 1.12 3.09
CA THR A 59 -10.53 -0.10 2.60
C THR A 59 -9.73 -0.70 1.45
N LEU A 60 -9.37 -1.98 1.56
CA LEU A 60 -8.74 -2.76 0.49
C LEU A 60 -9.82 -3.61 -0.19
N THR A 61 -9.93 -3.53 -1.50
CA THR A 61 -10.83 -4.33 -2.35
C THR A 61 -9.97 -5.07 -3.37
N ASP A 62 -10.25 -6.35 -3.66
CA ASP A 62 -9.44 -7.20 -4.53
C ASP A 62 -10.00 -7.40 -5.95
N ASP A 63 -11.22 -6.93 -6.24
CA ASP A 63 -11.84 -6.99 -7.56
C ASP A 63 -12.68 -5.73 -7.88
N PRO A 64 -12.11 -4.74 -8.61
CA PRO A 64 -10.69 -4.63 -8.97
C PRO A 64 -9.81 -4.28 -7.75
N PRO A 65 -8.53 -4.69 -7.75
CA PRO A 65 -7.56 -4.32 -6.71
C PRO A 65 -7.48 -2.80 -6.49
N ARG A 66 -7.81 -2.36 -5.29
CA ARG A 66 -7.84 -0.94 -4.93
C ARG A 66 -7.73 -0.71 -3.43
N VAL A 67 -6.90 0.26 -3.04
CA VAL A 67 -6.98 0.87 -1.71
C VAL A 67 -7.83 2.12 -1.80
N THR A 68 -8.85 2.27 -0.95
CA THR A 68 -9.64 3.49 -0.85
C THR A 68 -9.38 4.16 0.50
N VAL A 69 -9.08 5.46 0.49
CA VAL A 69 -8.67 6.22 1.66
C VAL A 69 -9.68 7.35 1.91
N TYR A 70 -10.16 7.44 3.15
CA TYR A 70 -11.07 8.49 3.62
C TYR A 70 -10.56 9.15 4.90
N GLY A 71 -10.81 10.45 5.02
CA GLY A 71 -10.49 11.22 6.23
C GLY A 71 -9.07 11.76 6.22
N THR A 72 -8.37 11.65 7.35
CA THR A 72 -7.14 12.40 7.62
C THR A 72 -5.93 11.48 7.85
N VAL A 73 -4.85 11.71 7.09
CA VAL A 73 -3.55 11.09 7.33
C VAL A 73 -2.63 12.08 8.04
N ASP A 74 -2.20 11.73 9.24
CA ASP A 74 -1.29 12.56 10.04
C ASP A 74 -0.31 11.71 10.87
N LEU A 75 0.54 12.37 11.65
CA LEU A 75 1.53 11.75 12.54
C LEU A 75 0.97 10.60 13.41
N SER A 76 -0.31 10.62 13.79
CA SER A 76 -0.92 9.61 14.65
C SER A 76 -1.17 8.28 13.93
N ASN A 77 -1.38 8.30 12.61
CA ASN A 77 -1.78 7.13 11.83
C ASN A 77 -0.86 6.83 10.62
N VAL A 78 0.10 7.71 10.31
CA VAL A 78 1.02 7.59 9.16
C VAL A 78 1.80 6.27 9.12
N ALA A 79 2.21 5.75 10.28
CA ALA A 79 2.93 4.48 10.36
C ALA A 79 2.04 3.30 9.93
N PHE A 80 0.77 3.32 10.35
CA PHE A 80 -0.18 2.29 10.01
C PHE A 80 -0.63 2.41 8.54
N PHE A 81 -0.87 3.63 8.07
CA PHE A 81 -1.13 3.95 6.67
C PHE A 81 -0.06 3.35 5.74
N GLY A 82 1.22 3.59 6.03
CA GLY A 82 2.32 3.01 5.26
C GLY A 82 2.38 1.47 5.32
N CYS A 83 2.14 0.87 6.48
CA CYS A 83 2.11 -0.60 6.64
C CYS A 83 0.97 -1.22 5.80
N LEU A 84 -0.21 -0.59 5.77
CA LEU A 84 -1.34 -1.03 4.92
C LEU A 84 -1.02 -0.93 3.43
N LEU A 85 -0.53 0.22 2.96
CA LEU A 85 -0.24 0.39 1.54
C LEU A 85 0.88 -0.55 1.08
N GLY A 86 1.92 -0.73 1.90
CA GLY A 86 2.97 -1.70 1.61
C GLY A 86 2.47 -3.14 1.58
N THR A 87 1.44 -3.47 2.37
CA THR A 87 0.79 -4.79 2.35
C THR A 87 -0.02 -4.97 1.08
N ALA A 88 -0.83 -3.98 0.70
CA ALA A 88 -1.58 -3.98 -0.57
C ALA A 88 -0.66 -4.18 -1.78
N GLY A 89 0.46 -3.45 -1.84
CA GLY A 89 1.45 -3.58 -2.92
C GLY A 89 2.11 -4.96 -2.98
N ARG A 90 2.21 -5.71 -1.87
CA ARG A 90 2.70 -7.09 -1.89
C ARG A 90 1.62 -8.12 -2.21
N LEU A 91 0.37 -7.82 -1.84
CA LEU A 91 -0.76 -8.73 -2.01
C LEU A 91 -1.22 -8.82 -3.47
N TRP A 92 -1.23 -7.70 -4.17
CA TRP A 92 -1.74 -7.61 -5.53
C TRP A 92 -0.64 -7.55 -6.57
N ALA A 93 -0.89 -8.18 -7.72
CA ALA A 93 -0.06 -8.06 -8.90
C ALA A 93 -0.44 -6.81 -9.70
N GLY A 94 0.52 -6.24 -10.45
CA GLY A 94 0.32 -5.03 -11.23
C GLY A 94 0.35 -3.73 -10.41
N ASP A 95 -0.09 -2.65 -11.03
CA ASP A 95 -0.07 -1.30 -10.45
C ASP A 95 -0.90 -1.22 -9.17
N LEU A 96 -0.38 -0.48 -8.18
CA LEU A 96 -1.06 -0.22 -6.93
C LEU A 96 -1.94 1.02 -7.08
N VAL A 97 -3.25 0.81 -7.18
CA VAL A 97 -4.23 1.89 -7.27
C VAL A 97 -4.70 2.30 -5.88
N VAL A 98 -4.48 3.57 -5.53
CA VAL A 98 -4.95 4.19 -4.29
C VAL A 98 -5.92 5.31 -4.63
N ASP A 99 -7.19 5.09 -4.33
CA ASP A 99 -8.26 6.07 -4.47
C ASP A 99 -8.28 7.01 -3.26
N VAL A 100 -7.88 8.25 -3.51
CA VAL A 100 -7.72 9.32 -2.53
C VAL A 100 -8.84 10.36 -2.64
N GLY A 101 -9.94 10.05 -3.36
CA GLY A 101 -11.06 10.98 -3.52
C GLY A 101 -11.80 11.32 -2.22
N GLY A 102 -11.63 10.50 -1.18
CA GLY A 102 -12.16 10.75 0.17
C GLY A 102 -11.14 11.34 1.16
N LEU A 103 -9.90 11.58 0.72
CA LEU A 103 -8.83 12.10 1.57
C LEU A 103 -9.07 13.60 1.83
N GLU A 104 -9.30 13.94 3.08
CA GLU A 104 -9.58 15.31 3.55
C GLU A 104 -8.28 16.06 3.85
N PHE A 105 -7.31 15.38 4.43
CA PHE A 105 -6.01 15.96 4.78
C PHE A 105 -4.89 14.91 4.74
N ILE A 106 -3.69 15.35 4.39
CA ILE A 106 -2.47 14.58 4.52
C ILE A 106 -1.31 15.48 4.92
N ASP A 107 -0.58 15.11 5.97
CA ASP A 107 0.64 15.81 6.35
C ASP A 107 1.84 15.42 5.47
N VAL A 108 2.98 16.09 5.71
CA VAL A 108 4.23 15.81 5.01
C VAL A 108 4.71 14.38 5.24
N GLY A 109 4.44 13.78 6.40
CA GLY A 109 4.77 12.39 6.69
C GLY A 109 4.00 11.42 5.78
N GLY A 110 2.69 11.63 5.62
CA GLY A 110 1.86 10.83 4.71
C GLY A 110 2.30 10.97 3.26
N LEU A 111 2.61 12.18 2.81
CA LEU A 111 3.13 12.39 1.46
C LEU A 111 4.47 11.68 1.22
N ARG A 112 5.37 11.66 2.22
CA ARG A 112 6.63 10.90 2.15
C ARG A 112 6.39 9.40 2.03
N VAL A 113 5.37 8.87 2.70
CA VAL A 113 4.97 7.46 2.57
C VAL A 113 4.56 7.16 1.13
N LEU A 114 3.76 8.02 0.51
CA LEU A 114 3.34 7.85 -0.89
C LEU A 114 4.54 7.89 -1.84
N ALA A 115 5.44 8.88 -1.70
CA ALA A 115 6.63 8.98 -2.54
C ALA A 115 7.57 7.76 -2.38
N ALA A 116 7.81 7.31 -1.14
CA ALA A 116 8.63 6.13 -0.88
C ALA A 116 8.01 4.84 -1.45
N LEU A 117 6.68 4.74 -1.39
CA LEU A 117 5.96 3.61 -1.97
C LEU A 117 6.02 3.65 -3.51
N ALA A 118 5.86 4.82 -4.13
CA ALA A 118 6.01 4.97 -5.57
C ALA A 118 7.38 4.47 -6.06
N LEU A 119 8.47 4.85 -5.38
CA LEU A 119 9.81 4.34 -5.69
C LEU A 119 9.93 2.82 -5.50
N THR A 120 9.28 2.27 -4.47
CA THR A 120 9.28 0.83 -4.19
C THR A 120 8.55 0.06 -5.29
N GLU A 121 7.43 0.60 -5.78
CA GLU A 121 6.66 0.02 -6.89
C GLU A 121 7.41 0.17 -8.22
N HIS A 122 8.05 1.32 -8.45
CA HIS A 122 8.88 1.55 -9.63
C HIS A 122 10.03 0.55 -9.76
N ALA A 123 10.69 0.23 -8.65
CA ALA A 123 11.75 -0.78 -8.60
C ALA A 123 11.26 -2.21 -8.95
N ARG A 124 9.94 -2.42 -9.04
CA ARG A 124 9.30 -3.66 -9.45
C ARG A 124 8.69 -3.58 -10.85
N ASP A 125 8.99 -2.52 -11.61
CA ASP A 125 8.37 -2.20 -12.90
C ASP A 125 6.84 -1.99 -12.80
N ARG A 126 6.39 -1.40 -11.68
CA ARG A 126 4.98 -1.09 -11.39
C ARG A 126 4.83 0.37 -10.98
N ARG A 127 3.59 0.82 -10.86
CA ARG A 127 3.26 2.19 -10.50
C ARG A 127 2.37 2.27 -9.28
N LEU A 128 2.52 3.35 -8.53
CA LEU A 128 1.54 3.85 -7.57
C LEU A 128 0.65 4.86 -8.27
N VAL A 129 -0.61 4.52 -8.48
CA VAL A 129 -1.60 5.41 -9.11
C VAL A 129 -2.49 6.02 -8.04
N LEU A 130 -2.40 7.34 -7.85
CA LEU A 130 -3.32 8.10 -7.00
C LEU A 130 -4.54 8.52 -7.82
N LEU A 131 -5.65 7.85 -7.57
CA LEU A 131 -6.90 8.07 -8.26
C LEU A 131 -7.74 9.14 -7.55
N ARG A 132 -8.35 10.06 -8.32
CA ARG A 132 -9.19 11.17 -7.83
C ARG A 132 -8.47 12.08 -6.82
N ALA A 133 -7.18 12.33 -7.05
CA ALA A 133 -6.42 13.28 -6.24
C ALA A 133 -7.01 14.69 -6.32
N SER A 134 -7.39 15.25 -5.16
CA SER A 134 -7.93 16.61 -5.08
C SER A 134 -6.93 17.66 -5.60
N PRO A 135 -7.37 18.81 -6.12
CA PRO A 135 -6.47 19.88 -6.55
C PRO A 135 -5.48 20.30 -5.44
N TYR A 136 -5.93 20.28 -4.18
CA TYR A 136 -5.08 20.54 -3.03
C TYR A 136 -3.96 19.51 -2.87
N LEU A 137 -4.27 18.21 -2.95
CA LEU A 137 -3.25 17.15 -2.90
C LEU A 137 -2.25 17.27 -4.05
N ARG A 138 -2.73 17.52 -5.27
CA ARG A 138 -1.87 17.75 -6.44
C ARG A 138 -0.93 18.91 -6.20
N HIS A 139 -1.44 20.02 -5.68
CA HIS A 139 -0.64 21.20 -5.34
C HIS A 139 0.42 20.91 -4.27
N LEU A 140 0.08 20.16 -3.21
CA LEU A 140 1.05 19.73 -2.20
C LEU A 140 2.18 18.88 -2.80
N LEU A 141 1.84 17.94 -3.68
CA LEU A 141 2.83 17.11 -4.40
C LEU A 141 3.73 17.94 -5.31
N THR A 142 3.18 18.97 -5.97
CA THR A 142 3.97 19.90 -6.78
C THR A 142 4.92 20.74 -5.92
N MET A 143 4.42 21.33 -4.84
CA MET A 143 5.25 22.15 -3.94
C MET A 143 6.39 21.36 -3.29
N ALA A 144 6.17 20.08 -3.00
CA ALA A 144 7.18 19.19 -2.45
C ALA A 144 8.13 18.59 -3.52
N ASP A 145 7.92 18.92 -4.80
CA ASP A 145 8.58 18.32 -5.96
C ASP A 145 8.38 16.80 -6.09
N TRP A 146 7.41 16.24 -5.36
CA TRP A 146 7.13 14.80 -5.34
C TRP A 146 6.19 14.33 -6.44
N HIS A 147 5.51 15.25 -7.13
CA HIS A 147 4.77 14.94 -8.34
C HIS A 147 5.64 14.28 -9.44
N ALA A 148 6.94 14.55 -9.45
CA ALA A 148 7.92 13.96 -10.38
C ALA A 148 8.58 12.67 -9.86
N THR A 149 8.10 12.10 -8.74
CA THR A 149 8.66 10.87 -8.17
C THR A 149 8.50 9.70 -9.16
N PRO A 150 9.57 8.97 -9.50
CA PRO A 150 9.46 7.79 -10.35
C PRO A 150 8.43 6.77 -9.84
N GLY A 151 7.54 6.33 -10.74
CA GLY A 151 6.46 5.39 -10.43
C GLY A 151 5.24 6.01 -9.75
N LEU A 152 5.19 7.32 -9.52
CA LEU A 152 3.99 8.01 -9.05
C LEU A 152 3.19 8.52 -10.25
N GLU A 153 1.92 8.13 -10.33
CA GLU A 153 0.98 8.64 -11.34
C GLU A 153 -0.28 9.20 -10.69
N LEU A 154 -0.82 10.26 -11.28
CA LEU A 154 -2.10 10.86 -10.90
C LEU A 154 -3.13 10.55 -11.98
N ALA A 155 -4.29 10.02 -11.59
CA ALA A 155 -5.38 9.71 -12.51
C ALA A 155 -6.71 10.28 -12.01
N ASP A 156 -7.56 10.72 -12.92
CA ASP A 156 -8.91 11.22 -12.59
C ASP A 156 -9.97 10.11 -12.66
N ALA A 157 -9.80 9.15 -13.57
CA ALA A 157 -10.67 7.99 -13.72
C ALA A 157 -9.87 6.68 -13.67
N PRO A 158 -10.48 5.59 -13.15
CA PRO A 158 -9.82 4.30 -13.19
C PRO A 158 -9.71 3.80 -14.63
N GLY A 159 -8.47 3.58 -15.09
CA GLY A 159 -8.16 3.12 -16.45
C GLY A 159 -7.78 4.24 -17.44
N ASP A 160 -7.75 5.49 -17.00
CA ASP A 160 -7.23 6.59 -17.82
C ASP A 160 -5.69 6.47 -17.92
N PRO A 161 -5.08 6.54 -19.11
CA PRO A 161 -3.63 6.66 -19.20
C PRO A 161 -3.18 7.94 -18.46
N PRO A 162 -2.03 7.91 -17.78
CA PRO A 162 -1.52 9.07 -17.05
C PRO A 162 -1.44 10.30 -17.97
N ALA A 163 -1.78 11.47 -17.42
CA ALA A 163 -1.60 12.73 -18.14
C ALA A 163 -0.12 12.90 -18.55
N PRO A 164 0.16 13.38 -19.77
CA PRO A 164 1.53 13.62 -20.20
C PRO A 164 2.23 14.68 -19.32
N PRO A 165 3.58 14.64 -19.24
CA PRO A 165 4.38 15.54 -18.42
C PRO A 165 4.27 17.02 -18.83
#